data_AF-A0A7W0LD09-F1
#
_entry.id   AF-A0A7W0LD09-F1
#
_cell.length_a   1.000
_cell.length_b   1.000
_cell.length_c   1.000
_cell.angle_alpha   90.00
_cell.angle_beta   90.00
_cell.angle_gamma   90.00
#
_symmetry.space_group_name_H-M   'P 1'
#
loop_
_entity.id
_entity.type
_entity.pdbx_description
1 polymer ?
#
loop_
_entity_poly.entity_id
_entity_poly.type
_entity_poly.pdbx_seq_one_letter_code
_entity_poly.pdbx_strand_id
1 'polypeptide(L)'
;MHVILPSHFDRTVRGSRVFPLLAASIAAVAAWLSQSLVFFTGTGDGRMALLPLSATAVALALGAGAAAWWAVRRGASALPLALLALLAVPWLPGTLPSIALLWTGRMAWLIWLAVALCLWASKEHRLPRVTRPHMTAGALAFTVGAVAFWQVAPSVPGGDEPHYLVITQSLLMDGDIRIENNHRQGDYRAYVSGNLNPDFRVRGRNGEIYSIHAPGVSALVAPAFAIAGYGGVVVFL
;
A
#
# COMPACT_ATOMS: atom_id res chain seq x y z
N MET A 1 -48.93 -15.59 -43.99
CA MET A 1 -49.13 -14.28 -43.36
C MET A 1 -48.22 -14.20 -42.13
N HIS A 2 -46.94 -13.86 -42.33
CA HIS A 2 -45.98 -13.69 -41.24
C HIS A 2 -45.71 -12.20 -41.07
N VAL A 3 -46.18 -11.65 -39.95
CA VAL A 3 -45.96 -10.25 -39.57
C VAL A 3 -44.52 -10.13 -39.08
N ILE A 4 -43.68 -9.44 -39.86
CA ILE A 4 -42.36 -8.98 -39.44
C ILE A 4 -42.60 -7.74 -38.56
N LEU A 5 -42.38 -7.88 -37.25
CA LEU A 5 -42.29 -6.73 -36.36
C LEU A 5 -40.93 -6.04 -36.56
N PRO A 6 -40.88 -4.72 -36.82
CA PRO A 6 -39.62 -4.00 -36.86
C PRO A 6 -39.06 -3.88 -35.44
N SER A 7 -37.83 -4.35 -35.25
CA SER A 7 -37.05 -4.16 -34.04
C SER A 7 -36.68 -2.68 -33.87
N HIS A 8 -37.58 -1.93 -33.23
CA HIS A 8 -37.27 -0.60 -32.67
C HIS A 8 -36.33 -0.74 -31.46
N PHE A 9 -35.06 -1.04 -31.72
CA PHE A 9 -33.97 -0.83 -30.75
C PHE A 9 -32.91 0.10 -31.33
N ASP A 10 -33.35 1.10 -32.10
CA ASP A 10 -32.51 2.23 -32.48
C ASP A 10 -32.63 3.32 -31.41
N ARG A 11 -32.17 3.02 -30.19
CA ARG A 11 -31.83 4.08 -29.22
C ARG A 11 -30.50 4.67 -29.65
N THR A 12 -30.58 5.60 -30.59
CA THR A 12 -29.58 6.63 -30.81
C THR A 12 -29.39 7.40 -29.50
N VAL A 13 -28.48 6.92 -28.63
CA VAL A 13 -28.01 7.64 -27.45
C VAL A 13 -27.22 8.84 -27.95
N ARG A 14 -27.93 9.92 -28.25
CA ARG A 14 -27.37 11.25 -28.49
C ARG A 14 -26.60 11.63 -27.23
N GLY A 15 -25.28 11.58 -27.33
CA GLY A 15 -24.30 11.58 -26.23
C GLY A 15 -24.63 12.46 -25.03
N SER A 16 -24.94 11.82 -23.91
CA SER A 16 -24.95 12.46 -22.60
C SER A 16 -23.52 12.88 -22.26
N ARG A 17 -23.24 14.19 -22.32
CA ARG A 17 -21.93 14.77 -21.93
C ARG A 17 -21.55 14.48 -20.47
N VAL A 18 -22.52 14.01 -19.67
CA VAL A 18 -22.39 13.73 -18.24
C VAL A 18 -21.33 12.66 -17.96
N PHE A 19 -21.32 11.53 -18.69
CA PHE A 19 -20.39 10.43 -18.41
C PHE A 19 -18.92 10.80 -18.65
N PRO A 20 -18.54 11.43 -19.78
CA PRO A 20 -17.18 11.93 -19.96
C PRO A 20 -16.77 12.99 -18.94
N LEU A 21 -17.68 13.88 -18.54
CA LEU A 21 -17.38 14.92 -17.54
C LEU A 21 -17.14 14.32 -16.17
N LEU A 22 -17.96 13.35 -15.74
CA LEU A 22 -17.76 12.61 -14.50
C LEU A 22 -16.42 11.87 -14.52
N ALA A 23 -16.10 11.20 -15.63
CA ALA A 23 -14.82 10.53 -15.84
C ALA A 23 -13.63 11.51 -15.70
N ALA A 24 -13.75 12.70 -16.28
CA ALA A 24 -12.75 13.76 -16.18
C ALA A 24 -12.54 14.20 -14.72
N SER A 25 -13.63 14.46 -14.00
CA SER A 25 -13.59 14.91 -12.60
C SER A 25 -12.97 13.86 -11.69
N ILE A 26 -13.36 12.59 -11.82
CA ILE A 26 -12.80 11.48 -11.04
C ILE A 26 -11.30 11.37 -11.29
N ALA A 27 -10.88 11.36 -12.56
CA ALA A 27 -9.46 11.25 -12.90
C ALA A 27 -8.65 12.46 -12.41
N ALA A 28 -9.18 13.68 -12.53
CA ALA A 28 -8.50 14.88 -12.06
C ALA A 28 -8.32 14.90 -10.54
N VAL A 29 -9.39 14.59 -9.78
CA VAL A 29 -9.32 14.50 -8.31
C VAL A 29 -8.34 13.40 -7.90
N ALA A 30 -8.44 12.22 -8.49
CA ALA A 30 -7.52 11.11 -8.19
C ALA A 30 -6.06 11.48 -8.48
N ALA A 31 -5.79 12.18 -9.58
CA ALA A 31 -4.44 12.59 -9.96
C ALA A 31 -3.90 13.67 -9.02
N TRP A 32 -4.76 14.55 -8.51
CA TRP A 32 -4.40 15.49 -7.46
C TRP A 32 -4.08 14.78 -6.14
N LEU A 33 -4.94 13.87 -5.69
CA LEU A 33 -4.70 13.08 -4.47
C LEU A 33 -3.45 12.19 -4.56
N SER A 34 -3.11 11.68 -5.75
CA SER A 34 -1.91 10.87 -5.99
C SER A 34 -0.61 11.64 -5.77
N GLN A 35 -0.65 12.97 -5.87
CA GLN A 35 0.51 13.84 -5.70
C GLN A 35 0.65 14.35 -4.26
N SER A 36 -0.36 14.10 -3.44
CA SER A 36 -0.41 14.54 -2.05
C SER A 36 0.34 13.59 -1.12
N LEU A 37 0.81 14.11 0.00
CA LEU A 37 1.45 13.32 1.06
C LEU A 37 0.51 13.21 2.26
N VAL A 38 0.34 12.00 2.78
CA VAL A 38 -0.39 11.74 4.04
C VAL A 38 0.52 10.92 4.94
N PHE A 39 0.70 11.36 6.18
CA PHE A 39 1.57 10.68 7.14
C PHE A 39 1.03 10.83 8.57
N PHE A 40 1.43 9.90 9.44
CA PHE A 40 1.12 9.95 10.86
C PHE A 40 2.09 10.87 11.59
N THR A 41 1.60 11.58 12.61
CA THR A 41 2.42 12.55 13.36
C THR A 41 3.32 11.91 14.41
N GLY A 42 3.27 10.58 14.57
CA GLY A 42 4.08 9.82 15.54
C GLY A 42 3.61 9.92 17.00
N THR A 43 2.79 10.93 17.34
CA THR A 43 2.18 11.12 18.66
C THR A 43 0.65 11.08 18.56
N GLY A 44 0.03 10.00 19.05
CA GLY A 44 -1.41 9.77 18.99
C GLY A 44 -1.95 9.42 17.59
N ASP A 45 -3.27 9.45 17.42
CA ASP A 45 -3.96 9.10 16.16
C ASP A 45 -3.97 10.25 15.12
N GLY A 46 -3.12 11.27 15.32
CA GLY A 46 -3.03 12.45 14.47
C GLY A 46 -2.48 12.12 13.08
N ARG A 47 -3.16 12.65 12.05
CA ARG A 47 -2.73 12.54 10.65
C ARG A 47 -2.53 13.93 10.08
N MET A 48 -1.40 14.12 9.39
CA MET A 48 -1.12 15.33 8.63
C MET A 48 -1.15 15.01 7.14
N ALA A 49 -1.69 15.93 6.36
CA ALA A 49 -1.74 15.84 4.92
C ALA A 49 -1.20 17.11 4.29
N LEU A 50 -0.35 16.95 3.27
CA LEU A 50 0.15 18.04 2.46
C LEU A 50 -0.48 17.92 1.06
N LEU A 51 -1.28 18.92 0.70
CA LEU A 51 -1.92 19.01 -0.61
C LEU A 51 -1.04 19.80 -1.58
N PRO A 52 -0.78 19.29 -2.79
CA PRO A 52 0.04 19.97 -3.76
C PRO A 52 -0.79 21.05 -4.47
N LEU A 53 -0.42 22.30 -4.25
CA LEU A 53 -1.07 23.47 -4.87
C LEU A 53 -0.20 24.11 -5.96
N SER A 54 0.89 23.45 -6.36
CA SER A 54 1.76 23.96 -7.43
C SER A 54 1.03 23.95 -8.78
N ALA A 55 1.42 24.87 -9.67
CA ALA A 55 0.91 24.91 -11.04
C ALA A 55 1.13 23.58 -11.78
N THR A 56 2.27 22.92 -11.52
CA THR A 56 2.58 21.59 -12.05
C THR A 56 1.58 20.54 -11.59
N ALA A 57 1.17 20.57 -10.32
CA ALA A 57 0.23 19.59 -9.79
C ALA A 57 -1.17 19.76 -10.34
N VAL A 58 -1.62 21.00 -10.47
CA VAL A 58 -2.87 21.35 -11.14
C VAL A 58 -2.83 20.92 -12.61
N ALA A 59 -1.73 21.18 -13.32
CA ALA A 59 -1.59 20.79 -14.72
C ALA A 59 -1.65 19.27 -14.93
N LEU A 60 -1.00 18.48 -14.07
CA LEU A 60 -1.06 17.02 -14.10
C LEU A 60 -2.48 16.50 -13.82
N ALA A 61 -3.17 17.08 -12.85
CA ALA A 61 -4.55 16.72 -12.53
C ALA A 61 -5.50 17.01 -13.71
N LEU A 62 -5.40 18.20 -14.30
CA LEU A 62 -6.19 18.57 -15.48
C LEU A 62 -5.85 17.69 -16.69
N GLY A 63 -4.56 17.37 -16.89
CA GLY A 63 -4.11 16.46 -17.95
C GLY A 63 -4.70 15.06 -17.82
N ALA A 64 -4.71 14.49 -16.61
CA ALA A 64 -5.34 13.19 -16.34
C ALA A 64 -6.85 13.23 -16.60
N GLY A 65 -7.53 14.30 -16.15
CA GLY A 65 -8.94 14.53 -16.43
C GLY A 65 -9.24 14.62 -17.93
N ALA A 66 -8.44 15.38 -18.68
CA ALA A 66 -8.58 15.53 -20.12
C ALA A 66 -8.35 14.20 -20.86
N ALA A 67 -7.37 13.41 -20.45
CA ALA A 67 -7.10 12.09 -21.01
C ALA A 67 -8.28 11.11 -20.79
N ALA A 68 -8.81 11.04 -19.56
CA ALA A 68 -9.97 10.21 -19.24
C ALA A 68 -11.23 10.64 -20.02
N TRP A 69 -11.50 11.95 -20.07
CA TRP A 69 -12.58 12.52 -20.86
C TRP A 69 -12.48 12.13 -22.33
N TRP A 70 -11.30 12.28 -22.92
CA TRP A 70 -11.05 11.98 -24.33
C TRP A 70 -11.18 10.47 -24.61
N ALA A 71 -10.67 9.62 -23.71
CA ALA A 71 -10.79 8.17 -23.83
C ALA A 71 -12.25 7.72 -23.87
N VAL A 72 -13.06 8.18 -22.91
CA VAL A 72 -14.49 7.84 -22.80
C VAL A 72 -15.28 8.45 -23.97
N ARG A 73 -14.97 9.67 -24.40
CA ARG A 73 -15.57 10.30 -25.59
C ARG A 73 -15.32 9.51 -26.88
N ARG A 74 -14.20 8.80 -26.95
CA ARG A 74 -13.85 7.91 -28.07
C ARG A 74 -14.31 6.47 -27.86
N GLY A 75 -15.24 6.22 -26.93
CA GLY A 75 -15.89 4.92 -26.75
C GLY A 75 -15.22 3.98 -25.74
N ALA A 76 -14.21 4.43 -24.97
CA ALA A 76 -13.73 3.62 -23.85
C ALA A 76 -14.81 3.52 -22.75
N SER A 77 -14.86 2.36 -22.07
CA SER A 77 -15.68 2.20 -20.87
C SER A 77 -15.17 3.08 -19.74
N ALA A 78 -16.05 3.77 -19.02
CA ALA A 78 -15.69 4.54 -17.83
C ALA A 78 -15.50 3.68 -16.57
N LEU A 79 -15.92 2.41 -16.59
CA LEU A 79 -15.88 1.52 -15.43
C LEU A 79 -14.49 1.38 -14.78
N PRO A 80 -13.36 1.32 -15.53
CA PRO A 80 -12.03 1.23 -14.93
C PRO A 80 -11.69 2.40 -14.00
N LEU A 81 -12.28 3.58 -14.21
CA LEU A 81 -12.05 4.75 -13.36
C LEU A 81 -12.55 4.54 -11.93
N ALA A 82 -13.43 3.56 -11.67
CA ALA A 82 -13.85 3.21 -10.32
C ALA A 82 -12.68 2.73 -9.44
N LEU A 83 -11.62 2.15 -10.03
CA LEU A 83 -10.41 1.74 -9.31
C LEU A 83 -9.68 2.93 -8.65
N LEU A 84 -9.87 4.14 -9.19
CA LEU A 84 -9.28 5.35 -8.62
C LEU A 84 -9.87 5.71 -7.24
N ALA A 85 -11.01 5.12 -6.85
CA ALA A 85 -11.56 5.28 -5.49
C ALA A 85 -10.60 4.76 -4.40
N LEU A 86 -9.74 3.79 -4.71
CA LEU A 86 -8.71 3.31 -3.78
C LEU A 86 -7.75 4.44 -3.35
N LEU A 87 -7.47 5.39 -4.25
CA LEU A 87 -6.58 6.53 -3.97
C LEU A 87 -7.22 7.56 -3.03
N ALA A 88 -8.54 7.50 -2.84
CA ALA A 88 -9.26 8.33 -1.87
C ALA A 88 -9.33 7.69 -0.47
N VAL A 89 -9.01 6.39 -0.32
CA VAL A 89 -9.07 5.68 0.96
C VAL A 89 -8.23 6.36 2.06
N PRO A 90 -6.97 6.80 1.84
CA PRO A 90 -6.19 7.50 2.86
C PRO A 90 -6.83 8.80 3.36
N TRP A 91 -7.74 9.38 2.57
CA TRP A 91 -8.37 10.69 2.77
C TRP A 91 -9.73 10.60 3.47
N LEU A 92 -10.18 9.39 3.81
CA LEU A 92 -11.43 9.23 4.56
C LEU A 92 -11.29 9.82 5.98
N PRO A 93 -12.33 10.51 6.46
CA PRO A 93 -12.35 11.08 7.81
C PRO A 93 -12.33 9.98 8.87
N GLY A 94 -11.87 10.30 10.09
CA GLY A 94 -11.88 9.40 11.25
C GLY A 94 -10.51 8.86 11.64
N THR A 95 -10.45 7.73 12.33
CA THR A 95 -9.22 6.97 12.59
C THR A 95 -9.11 5.87 11.52
N LEU A 96 -8.05 5.89 10.72
CA LEU A 96 -7.78 4.84 9.74
C LEU A 96 -6.59 4.01 10.20
N PRO A 97 -6.64 2.67 10.03
CA PRO A 97 -5.48 1.85 10.27
C PRO A 97 -4.34 2.26 9.32
N SER A 98 -3.10 2.07 9.75
CA SER A 98 -1.91 2.44 8.97
C SER A 98 -1.86 1.79 7.58
N ILE A 99 -2.46 0.61 7.42
CA ILE A 99 -2.61 -0.06 6.12
C ILE A 99 -3.37 0.78 5.08
N ALA A 100 -4.20 1.74 5.49
CA ALA A 100 -4.87 2.66 4.57
C ALA A 100 -3.87 3.51 3.77
N LEU A 101 -2.68 3.80 4.31
CA LEU A 101 -1.62 4.53 3.62
C LEU A 101 -0.98 3.73 2.48
N LEU A 102 -1.25 2.42 2.37
CA LEU A 102 -0.79 1.60 1.25
C LEU A 102 -1.17 2.22 -0.09
N TRP A 103 -2.33 2.87 -0.19
CA TRP A 103 -2.84 3.45 -1.44
C TRP A 103 -2.24 4.81 -1.81
N THR A 104 -1.23 5.28 -1.06
CA THR A 104 -0.46 6.49 -1.39
C THR A 104 0.83 6.14 -2.15
N GLY A 105 1.60 7.13 -2.59
CA GLY A 105 2.96 6.92 -3.08
C GLY A 105 3.07 6.00 -4.30
N ARG A 106 3.90 4.96 -4.21
CA ARG A 106 4.26 4.11 -5.36
C ARG A 106 3.12 3.22 -5.83
N MET A 107 2.25 2.77 -4.92
CA MET A 107 1.02 2.03 -5.27
C MET A 107 0.08 2.81 -6.19
N ALA A 108 0.06 4.14 -6.07
CA ALA A 108 -0.78 4.97 -6.93
C ALA A 108 -0.45 4.75 -8.41
N TRP A 109 0.83 4.59 -8.76
CA TRP A 109 1.26 4.32 -10.13
C TRP A 109 0.74 2.98 -10.67
N LEU A 110 0.67 1.94 -9.85
CA LEU A 110 0.12 0.65 -10.27
C LEU A 110 -1.39 0.74 -10.53
N ILE A 111 -2.12 1.50 -9.72
CA ILE A 111 -3.54 1.76 -9.95
C ILE A 111 -3.73 2.54 -11.25
N TRP A 112 -2.97 3.61 -11.48
CA TRP A 112 -3.02 4.37 -12.72
C TRP A 112 -2.70 3.53 -13.96
N LEU A 113 -1.69 2.66 -13.87
CA LEU A 113 -1.35 1.73 -14.93
C LEU A 113 -2.49 0.75 -15.21
N ALA A 114 -3.08 0.15 -14.17
CA ALA A 114 -4.22 -0.75 -14.31
C ALA A 114 -5.42 -0.05 -14.97
N VAL A 115 -5.73 1.17 -14.54
CA VAL A 115 -6.79 2.00 -15.13
C VAL A 115 -6.49 2.28 -16.60
N ALA A 116 -5.28 2.69 -16.95
CA ALA A 116 -4.89 2.99 -18.33
C ALA A 116 -4.99 1.75 -19.23
N LEU A 117 -4.52 0.59 -18.77
CA LEU A 117 -4.61 -0.69 -19.49
C LEU A 117 -6.06 -1.12 -19.69
N CYS A 118 -6.90 -1.02 -18.67
CA CYS A 118 -8.33 -1.36 -18.76
C CYS A 118 -9.10 -0.39 -19.67
N LEU A 119 -8.80 0.91 -19.62
CA LEU A 119 -9.37 1.91 -20.53
C LEU A 119 -8.99 1.58 -21.99
N TRP A 120 -7.72 1.24 -22.24
CA TRP A 120 -7.25 0.86 -23.57
C TRP A 120 -7.92 -0.42 -24.07
N ALA A 121 -7.98 -1.47 -23.25
CA ALA A 121 -8.61 -2.74 -23.57
C ALA A 121 -10.12 -2.62 -23.86
N SER A 122 -10.80 -1.65 -23.25
CA SER A 122 -12.25 -1.48 -23.41
C SER A 122 -12.71 -1.05 -24.80
N LYS A 123 -11.81 -0.52 -25.66
CA LYS A 123 -12.13 -0.04 -27.02
C LYS A 123 -12.11 -1.14 -28.09
N GLU A 124 -12.70 -2.29 -27.78
CA GLU A 124 -12.78 -3.45 -28.70
C GLU A 124 -11.42 -4.05 -29.10
N HIS A 125 -10.36 -3.74 -28.36
CA HIS A 125 -9.11 -4.46 -28.52
C HIS A 125 -9.29 -5.84 -27.91
N ARG A 126 -9.22 -6.88 -28.75
CA ARG A 126 -9.16 -8.26 -28.25
C ARG A 126 -7.93 -8.35 -27.36
N LEU A 127 -8.16 -8.48 -26.06
CA LEU A 127 -7.07 -8.75 -25.13
C LEU A 127 -6.29 -9.95 -25.68
N PRO A 128 -4.96 -9.85 -25.77
CA PRO A 128 -4.15 -10.97 -26.23
C PRO A 128 -4.47 -12.17 -25.34
N ARG A 129 -4.71 -13.32 -25.96
CA ARG A 129 -5.01 -14.54 -25.21
C ARG A 129 -3.83 -14.83 -24.30
N VAL A 130 -4.07 -14.76 -22.99
CA VAL A 130 -3.05 -15.07 -22.00
C VAL A 130 -2.75 -16.56 -22.08
N THR A 131 -1.57 -16.92 -22.56
CA THR A 131 -1.15 -18.31 -22.80
C THR A 131 -0.88 -19.06 -21.50
N ARG A 132 -0.51 -18.35 -20.43
CA ARG A 132 -0.20 -18.91 -19.09
C ARG A 132 -0.86 -18.07 -17.99
N PRO A 133 -2.18 -18.24 -17.74
CA PRO A 133 -2.93 -17.37 -16.82
C PRO A 133 -2.43 -17.45 -15.38
N HIS A 134 -2.00 -18.61 -14.90
CA HIS A 134 -1.43 -18.76 -13.55
C HIS A 134 -0.08 -18.06 -13.41
N MET A 135 0.81 -18.13 -14.41
CA MET A 135 2.11 -17.43 -14.38
C MET A 135 1.93 -15.92 -14.43
N THR A 136 1.02 -15.43 -15.27
CA THR A 136 0.72 -13.99 -15.34
C THR A 136 0.06 -13.47 -14.08
N ALA A 137 -0.89 -14.22 -13.49
CA ALA A 137 -1.46 -13.89 -12.18
C ALA A 137 -0.38 -13.90 -11.09
N GLY A 138 0.50 -14.90 -11.08
CA GLY A 138 1.63 -14.98 -10.16
C GLY A 138 2.62 -13.82 -10.31
N ALA A 139 3.00 -13.46 -11.54
CA ALA A 139 3.88 -12.34 -11.81
C ALA A 139 3.24 -10.98 -11.42
N LEU A 140 1.94 -10.82 -11.66
CA LEU A 140 1.20 -9.64 -11.24
C LEU A 140 1.13 -9.54 -9.72
N ALA A 141 0.77 -10.64 -9.04
CA ALA A 141 0.73 -10.71 -7.58
C ALA A 141 2.11 -10.43 -6.98
N PHE A 142 3.17 -11.01 -7.53
CA PHE A 142 4.55 -10.76 -7.12
C PHE A 142 4.93 -9.29 -7.31
N THR A 143 4.60 -8.68 -8.45
CA THR A 143 4.91 -7.27 -8.72
C THR A 143 4.19 -6.35 -7.73
N VAL A 144 2.88 -6.56 -7.52
CA VAL A 144 2.10 -5.78 -6.56
C VAL A 144 2.65 -5.96 -5.15
N GLY A 145 2.93 -7.20 -4.74
CA GLY A 145 3.51 -7.51 -3.43
C GLY A 145 4.89 -6.88 -3.23
N ALA A 146 5.77 -6.95 -4.22
CA ALA A 146 7.12 -6.37 -4.16
C ALA A 146 7.08 -4.84 -4.05
N VAL A 147 6.21 -4.15 -4.81
CA VAL A 147 6.10 -2.70 -4.70
C VAL A 147 5.43 -2.30 -3.38
N ALA A 148 4.46 -3.07 -2.89
CA ALA A 148 3.85 -2.85 -1.58
C ALA A 148 4.89 -3.00 -0.46
N PHE A 149 5.70 -4.06 -0.51
CA PHE A 149 6.81 -4.26 0.40
C PHE A 149 7.80 -3.11 0.33
N TRP A 150 8.26 -2.70 -0.86
CA TRP A 150 9.21 -1.59 -1.01
C TRP A 150 8.67 -0.25 -0.49
N GLN A 151 7.35 -0.05 -0.54
CA GLN A 151 6.71 1.14 0.02
C GLN A 151 6.66 1.13 1.55
N VAL A 152 6.47 -0.04 2.17
CA VAL A 152 6.33 -0.19 3.63
C VAL A 152 7.67 -0.50 4.32
N ALA A 153 8.67 -1.01 3.59
CA ALA A 153 9.98 -1.40 4.13
C ALA A 153 10.71 -0.29 4.90
N PRO A 154 10.60 1.02 4.58
CA PRO A 154 11.19 2.06 5.42
C PRO A 154 10.50 2.26 6.78
N SER A 155 9.34 1.65 7.00
CA SER A 155 8.55 1.73 8.25
C SER A 155 8.76 0.53 9.19
N VAL A 156 9.66 -0.39 8.84
CA VAL A 156 10.10 -1.49 9.72
C VAL A 156 11.49 -1.18 10.31
N PRO A 157 11.78 -1.68 11.52
CA PRO A 157 10.95 -2.53 12.36
C PRO A 157 9.88 -1.75 13.11
N GLY A 158 8.67 -2.30 13.18
CA GLY A 158 7.51 -1.68 13.81
C GLY A 158 6.64 -2.68 14.55
N GLY A 159 5.72 -2.19 15.39
CA GLY A 159 4.89 -3.06 16.23
C GLY A 159 5.75 -3.90 17.19
N ASP A 160 5.49 -5.21 17.23
CA ASP A 160 6.18 -6.14 18.14
C ASP A 160 7.58 -6.59 17.63
N GLU A 161 7.89 -6.35 16.36
CA GLU A 161 9.12 -6.81 15.70
C GLU A 161 10.40 -6.40 16.48
N PRO A 162 10.58 -5.14 16.91
CA PRO A 162 11.73 -4.76 17.72
C PRO A 162 11.90 -5.58 19.00
N HIS A 163 10.80 -5.97 19.64
CA HIS A 163 10.83 -6.74 20.88
C HIS A 163 11.30 -8.19 20.63
N TYR A 164 10.88 -8.80 19.53
CA TYR A 164 11.41 -10.11 19.12
C TYR A 164 12.90 -10.04 18.77
N LEU A 165 13.36 -8.94 18.17
CA LEU A 165 14.78 -8.72 17.86
C LEU A 165 15.64 -8.53 19.12
N VAL A 166 15.12 -7.86 20.17
CA VAL A 166 15.82 -7.76 21.45
C VAL A 166 16.02 -9.14 22.08
N ILE A 167 14.99 -9.97 22.10
CA ILE A 167 15.11 -11.37 22.58
C ILE A 167 16.11 -12.15 21.71
N THR A 168 16.12 -11.92 20.39
CA THR A 168 17.06 -12.56 19.46
C THR A 168 18.51 -12.21 19.81
N GLN A 169 18.79 -10.94 20.12
CA GLN A 169 20.11 -10.50 20.57
C GLN A 169 20.48 -11.14 21.91
N SER A 170 19.58 -11.14 22.89
CA SER A 170 19.80 -11.81 24.19
C SER A 170 20.13 -13.29 24.01
N LEU A 171 19.40 -14.01 23.15
CA LEU A 171 19.67 -15.42 22.85
C LEU A 171 21.06 -15.64 22.23
N LEU A 172 21.47 -14.78 21.30
CA LEU A 172 22.72 -14.93 20.55
C LEU A 172 23.95 -14.44 21.31
N MET A 173 23.82 -13.36 22.07
CA MET A 173 24.93 -12.65 22.72
C MET A 173 25.05 -13.00 24.20
N ASP A 174 23.91 -13.10 24.89
CA ASP A 174 23.86 -13.32 26.35
C ASP A 174 23.57 -14.80 26.70
N GLY A 175 23.03 -15.57 25.75
CA GLY A 175 22.68 -16.98 25.94
C GLY A 175 21.46 -17.18 26.83
N ASP A 176 20.58 -16.17 26.94
CA ASP A 176 19.39 -16.22 27.78
C ASP A 176 18.18 -15.49 27.16
N ILE A 177 17.14 -15.24 27.96
CA ILE A 177 15.90 -14.56 27.53
C ILE A 177 15.56 -13.32 28.38
N ARG A 178 16.52 -12.86 29.19
CA ARG A 178 16.44 -11.62 29.97
C ARG A 178 16.73 -10.48 29.02
N ILE A 179 15.92 -9.42 29.10
CA ILE A 179 16.00 -8.31 28.14
C ILE A 179 16.44 -6.99 28.79
N GLU A 180 16.52 -6.93 30.13
CA GLU A 180 16.79 -5.67 30.84
C GLU A 180 18.15 -5.07 30.47
N ASN A 181 19.18 -5.90 30.38
CA ASN A 181 20.52 -5.47 29.98
C ASN A 181 20.52 -4.93 28.55
N ASN A 182 19.85 -5.57 27.60
CA ASN A 182 19.82 -5.13 26.21
C ASN A 182 19.14 -3.76 26.07
N HIS A 183 18.04 -3.52 26.82
CA HIS A 183 17.38 -2.21 26.85
C HIS A 183 18.26 -1.13 27.50
N ARG A 184 18.99 -1.45 28.58
CA ARG A 184 19.90 -0.52 29.25
C ARG A 184 21.11 -0.16 28.40
N GLN A 185 21.66 -1.13 27.68
CA GLN A 185 22.82 -0.94 26.79
C GLN A 185 22.42 -0.26 25.48
N GLY A 186 21.14 -0.36 25.10
CA GLY A 186 20.62 0.26 23.89
C GLY A 186 20.88 -0.58 22.63
N ASP A 187 20.98 -1.90 22.77
CA ASP A 187 21.30 -2.83 21.67
C ASP A 187 20.32 -2.72 20.50
N TYR A 188 19.06 -2.39 20.82
CA TYR A 188 17.98 -2.19 19.85
C TYR A 188 18.22 -1.01 18.90
N ARG A 189 19.14 -0.09 19.22
CA ARG A 189 19.44 1.09 18.38
C ARG A 189 20.05 0.73 17.03
N ALA A 190 20.51 -0.51 16.86
CA ALA A 190 20.93 -1.02 15.56
C ALA A 190 19.78 -1.09 14.54
N TYR A 191 18.52 -1.09 14.98
CA TYR A 191 17.36 -1.25 14.10
C TYR A 191 16.15 -0.39 14.49
N VAL A 192 16.06 0.21 15.68
CA VAL A 192 15.00 1.17 16.06
C VAL A 192 15.55 2.59 16.14
N SER A 193 14.89 3.53 15.45
CA SER A 193 15.10 4.96 15.67
C SER A 193 14.30 5.44 16.89
N GLY A 194 14.98 5.74 17.99
CA GLY A 194 14.35 6.28 19.22
C GLY A 194 14.58 5.41 20.45
N ASN A 195 13.76 5.59 21.48
CA ASN A 195 13.82 4.80 22.71
C ASN A 195 12.80 3.66 22.66
N LEU A 196 13.25 2.42 22.78
CA LEU A 196 12.39 1.25 22.89
C LEU A 196 12.28 0.86 24.36
N ASN A 197 11.09 1.03 24.94
CA ASN A 197 10.82 0.58 26.30
C ASN A 197 10.73 -0.95 26.35
N PRO A 198 11.20 -1.61 27.41
CA PRO A 198 10.96 -3.03 27.60
C PRO A 198 9.46 -3.32 27.75
N ASP A 199 8.96 -4.32 27.02
CA ASP A 199 7.58 -4.79 27.16
C ASP A 199 7.53 -6.05 28.04
N PHE A 200 7.00 -5.89 29.24
CA PHE A 200 6.90 -6.94 30.25
C PHE A 200 5.71 -6.66 31.19
N ARG A 201 5.15 -7.71 31.79
CA ARG A 201 4.02 -7.58 32.74
C ARG A 201 4.48 -7.41 34.19
N VAL A 202 5.35 -8.31 34.63
CA VAL A 202 5.92 -8.35 35.97
C VAL A 202 7.36 -8.84 35.88
N ARG A 203 8.20 -8.43 36.82
CA ARG A 203 9.55 -8.98 36.95
C ARG A 203 9.49 -10.46 37.32
N GLY A 204 10.48 -11.22 36.89
CA GLY A 204 10.65 -12.61 37.28
C GLY A 204 10.96 -12.75 38.78
N ARG A 205 10.92 -13.99 39.28
CA ARG A 205 11.22 -14.29 40.69
C ARG A 205 12.63 -13.89 41.12
N ASN A 206 13.55 -13.80 40.17
CA ASN A 206 14.92 -13.34 40.33
C ASN A 206 15.08 -11.82 40.18
N GLY A 207 13.98 -11.07 40.00
CA GLY A 207 14.00 -9.62 39.82
C GLY A 207 14.29 -9.18 38.39
N GLU A 208 14.57 -10.08 37.45
CA GLU A 208 14.90 -9.74 36.05
C GLU A 208 13.67 -9.41 35.21
N ILE A 209 13.86 -8.65 34.13
CA ILE A 209 12.80 -8.37 33.14
C ILE A 209 12.80 -9.44 32.04
N TYR A 210 11.63 -10.02 31.81
CA TYR A 210 11.35 -10.97 30.73
C TYR A 210 10.28 -10.39 29.81
N SER A 211 10.45 -10.60 28.51
CA SER A 211 9.50 -10.15 27.50
C SER A 211 8.11 -10.79 27.70
N ILE A 212 7.05 -10.04 27.40
CA ILE A 212 5.70 -10.60 27.23
C ILE A 212 5.59 -11.43 25.94
N HIS A 213 6.46 -11.16 24.96
CA HIS A 213 6.48 -11.86 23.68
C HIS A 213 7.21 -13.20 23.80
N ALA A 214 6.60 -14.27 23.28
CA ALA A 214 7.18 -15.60 23.35
C ALA A 214 8.46 -15.72 22.49
N PRO A 215 9.52 -16.40 22.97
CA PRO A 215 10.82 -16.42 22.29
C PRO A 215 10.87 -17.29 21.02
N GLY A 216 9.76 -17.93 20.63
CA GLY A 216 9.72 -18.86 19.48
C GLY A 216 10.06 -18.18 18.16
N VAL A 217 9.48 -17.01 17.89
CA VAL A 217 9.81 -16.22 16.68
C VAL A 217 11.25 -15.73 16.73
N SER A 218 11.71 -15.27 17.91
CA SER A 218 13.10 -14.83 18.11
C SER A 218 14.11 -15.93 17.82
N ALA A 219 13.86 -17.14 18.33
CA ALA A 219 14.72 -18.29 18.05
C ALA A 219 14.69 -18.69 16.55
N LEU A 220 13.54 -18.56 15.89
CA LEU A 220 13.40 -18.84 14.46
C LEU A 220 14.22 -17.87 13.60
N VAL A 221 14.24 -16.57 13.92
CA VAL A 221 14.99 -15.55 13.15
C VAL A 221 16.47 -15.43 13.56
N ALA A 222 16.87 -16.03 14.68
CA ALA A 222 18.23 -15.96 15.21
C ALA A 222 19.33 -16.33 14.20
N PRO A 223 19.20 -17.39 13.38
CA PRO A 223 20.22 -17.71 12.37
C PRO A 223 20.38 -16.60 11.33
N ALA A 224 19.28 -16.00 10.88
CA ALA A 224 19.32 -14.90 9.91
C ALA A 224 19.96 -13.64 10.51
N PHE A 225 19.61 -13.32 11.77
CA PHE A 225 20.22 -12.22 12.50
C PHE A 225 21.72 -12.43 12.73
N ALA A 226 22.14 -13.66 13.05
CA ALA A 226 23.56 -13.98 13.25
C ALA A 226 24.39 -13.82 11.95
N ILE A 227 23.81 -14.12 10.78
CA ILE A 227 24.51 -14.05 9.49
C ILE A 227 24.63 -12.60 8.99
N ALA A 228 23.56 -11.81 9.06
CA ALA A 228 23.50 -10.50 8.40
C ALA A 228 22.81 -9.39 9.23
N GLY A 229 22.68 -9.57 10.55
CA GLY A 229 22.02 -8.63 11.44
C GLY A 229 20.56 -8.40 11.07
N TYR A 230 20.07 -7.18 11.29
CA TYR A 230 18.69 -6.81 10.98
C TYR A 230 18.34 -7.01 9.49
N GLY A 231 19.25 -6.69 8.57
CA GLY A 231 19.04 -6.90 7.14
C GLY A 231 18.81 -8.37 6.78
N GLY A 232 19.47 -9.30 7.49
CA GLY A 232 19.23 -10.74 7.34
C GLY A 232 17.82 -11.15 7.75
N VAL A 233 17.30 -10.60 8.85
CA VAL A 233 15.93 -10.87 9.32
C VAL A 233 14.89 -10.35 8.33
N VAL A 234 15.07 -9.14 7.81
CA VAL A 234 14.15 -8.54 6.82
C VAL A 234 14.07 -9.34 5.52
N VAL A 235 15.17 -9.99 5.10
CA VAL A 235 15.17 -10.85 3.91
C VAL A 235 14.58 -12.23 4.19
N PHE A 236 14.68 -12.71 5.43
CA PHE A 236 14.22 -14.04 5.83
C PHE A 236 12.69 -14.13 6.02
N LEU A 237 12.06 -13.05 6.48
CA LEU A 237 10.60 -12.94 6.69
C LEU A 237 9.86 -12.48 5.44
#